data_AF-A0A1G3IM90-F1
#
_entry.id   AF-A0A1G3IM90-F1
#
_cell.length_a   1.000
_cell.length_b   1.000
_cell.length_c   1.000
_cell.angle_alpha   90.00
_cell.angle_beta   90.00
_cell.angle_gamma   90.00
#
_symmetry.space_group_name_H-M   'P 1'
#
loop_
_entity.id
_entity.type
_entity.pdbx_description
1 polymer ?
#
loop_
_entity_poly.entity_id
_entity_poly.type
_entity_poly.pdbx_seq_one_letter_code
_entity_poly.pdbx_strand_id
1 'polypeptide(L)'
;MTRIEEDYRKSGEIPPPPPEWVNALESVSKLKSGGDIPRKLLEDIHKSIQKIHDKTLSEYRRSYEERHKILKAAQPAWRSVDKLASEMEKKMLTLQGNAKQIDGHITKYEGMRTRDSKTEHALTTSAFVQFFISGLVMVIAMGGAFINYKLIALPMSEMVGASDYITDSLKTSDVAALVIILMEASMGLFLLESLRITQLFPRIASMDDRMRHRLMLASLIFLIILAGIESSLALMRDMLITDKASLMRDLASVAPVVEDGWFTRIPMAGQMIMGFVLPFALAFVAIPLESTVHSLRTVIGVLLVQSMRGLAFVIRFVGVMFKRIAKVLELVYDIPIVIPIMIENWVKALRGNVSDKGQIKSGSTS
;
A
#
# COMPACT_ATOMS: atom_id res chain seq x y z
N MET A 1 32.87 19.60 21.39
CA MET A 1 32.53 21.02 21.59
C MET A 1 33.27 21.62 22.79
N THR A 2 33.11 21.10 24.01
CA THR A 2 33.79 21.61 25.24
C THR A 2 35.31 21.66 25.15
N ARG A 3 35.95 20.67 24.54
CA ARG A 3 37.41 20.57 24.44
C ARG A 3 38.06 21.66 23.56
N ILE A 4 37.37 22.11 22.52
CA ILE A 4 37.87 23.17 21.61
C ILE A 4 37.66 24.55 22.24
N GLU A 5 36.54 24.76 22.94
CA GLU A 5 36.30 25.97 23.73
C GLU A 5 37.34 26.12 24.85
N GLU A 6 37.71 24.99 25.46
CA GLU A 6 38.71 24.91 26.53
C GLU A 6 40.14 25.08 26.01
N ASP A 7 40.47 24.52 24.85
CA ASP A 7 41.75 24.74 24.17
C ASP A 7 41.88 26.20 23.67
N TYR A 8 40.78 26.81 23.21
CA TYR A 8 40.72 28.24 22.88
C TYR A 8 40.91 29.12 24.12
N ARG A 9 40.30 28.75 25.25
CA ARG A 9 40.47 29.46 26.53
C ARG A 9 41.89 29.30 27.10
N LYS A 10 42.52 28.13 26.89
CA LYS A 10 43.93 27.85 27.27
C LYS A 10 44.95 28.50 26.34
N SER A 11 44.59 28.77 25.10
CA SER A 11 45.45 29.47 24.12
C SER A 11 45.52 30.98 24.35
N GLY A 12 44.75 31.53 25.30
CA GLY A 12 44.90 32.89 25.77
C GLY A 12 46.08 33.01 26.73
N GLU A 13 47.30 32.98 26.20
CA GLU A 13 48.48 33.26 27.03
C GLU A 13 48.39 34.70 27.59
N ILE A 14 48.58 34.81 28.90
CA ILE A 14 48.54 36.06 29.64
C ILE A 14 49.82 36.85 29.29
N PRO A 15 49.75 38.16 28.99
CA PRO A 15 50.94 38.93 28.63
C PRO A 15 52.04 38.78 29.68
N PRO A 16 53.31 38.66 29.27
CA PRO A 16 54.41 38.44 30.19
C PRO A 16 54.46 39.59 31.20
N PRO A 17 54.54 39.31 32.52
CA PRO A 17 54.64 40.35 33.53
C PRO A 17 55.88 41.22 33.28
N PRO A 18 55.88 42.48 33.75
CA PRO A 18 57.04 43.36 33.60
C PRO A 18 58.28 42.69 34.19
N PRO A 19 59.46 42.80 33.53
CA PRO A 19 60.67 42.15 34.01
C PRO A 19 61.07 42.64 35.41
N GLU A 20 61.45 41.73 36.31
CA GLU A 20 61.76 42.07 37.72
C GLU A 20 62.88 43.10 37.89
N TRP A 21 63.80 43.18 36.93
CA TRP A 21 64.91 44.13 36.95
C TRP A 21 64.46 45.60 36.78
N VAL A 22 63.23 45.86 36.32
CA VAL A 22 62.65 47.22 36.27
C VAL A 22 62.45 47.78 37.68
N ASN A 23 61.94 46.95 38.60
CA ASN A 23 61.77 47.30 40.01
C ASN A 23 63.13 47.43 40.74
N ALA A 24 64.10 46.58 40.37
CA ALA A 24 65.46 46.66 40.89
C ALA A 24 66.16 47.96 40.47
N LEU A 25 65.98 48.40 39.22
CA LEU A 25 66.57 49.64 38.70
C LEU A 25 65.92 50.91 39.30
N GLU A 26 64.60 50.87 39.55
CA GLU A 26 63.89 51.95 40.25
C GLU A 26 64.33 52.09 41.72
N SER A 27 64.76 51.00 42.33
CA SER A 27 65.31 51.01 43.69
C SER A 27 66.73 51.62 43.73
N VAL A 28 67.52 51.40 42.67
CA VAL A 28 68.87 51.98 42.51
C VAL A 28 68.80 53.49 42.20
N SER A 29 67.77 53.96 41.50
CA SER A 29 67.59 55.40 41.19
C SER A 29 67.22 56.26 42.40
N LYS A 30 66.72 55.63 43.47
CA LYS A 30 66.38 56.28 44.75
C LYS A 30 67.58 56.44 45.70
N LEU A 31 68.73 55.82 45.39
CA LEU A 31 69.95 55.96 46.20
C LEU A 31 70.70 57.27 45.85
N LYS A 32 70.96 58.08 46.88
CA LYS A 32 71.64 59.38 46.75
C LYS A 32 73.15 59.16 46.62
N SER A 33 73.69 59.14 45.40
CA SER A 33 75.13 59.21 45.14
C SER A 33 75.46 60.38 44.22
N GLY A 34 76.53 61.11 44.55
CA GLY A 34 76.83 62.44 44.03
C GLY A 34 77.19 62.48 42.54
N GLY A 35 76.50 63.37 41.81
CA GLY A 35 76.75 63.70 40.41
C GLY A 35 75.47 63.61 39.57
N ASP A 36 75.18 64.64 38.77
CA ASP A 36 73.99 64.67 37.89
C ASP A 36 74.03 63.61 36.77
N ILE A 37 75.22 63.11 36.41
CA ILE A 37 75.42 62.25 35.24
C ILE A 37 74.88 60.82 35.46
N PRO A 38 75.19 60.09 36.57
CA PRO A 38 74.69 58.74 36.78
C PRO A 38 73.18 58.67 36.97
N ARG A 39 72.57 59.68 37.61
CA ARG A 39 71.12 59.74 37.84
C ARG A 39 70.36 59.93 36.53
N LYS A 40 70.86 60.81 35.66
CA LYS A 40 70.27 61.07 34.34
C LYS A 40 70.41 59.85 33.41
N LEU A 41 71.56 59.16 33.46
CA LEU A 41 71.77 57.91 32.72
C LEU A 41 70.80 56.81 33.17
N LEU A 42 70.56 56.68 34.48
CA LEU A 42 69.65 55.68 35.04
C LEU A 42 68.18 56.00 34.71
N GLU A 43 67.81 57.28 34.68
CA GLU A 43 66.49 57.73 34.25
C GLU A 43 66.26 57.48 32.75
N ASP A 44 67.28 57.69 31.91
CA ASP A 44 67.23 57.39 30.48
C ASP A 44 67.14 55.87 30.22
N ILE A 45 67.85 55.05 31.02
CA ILE A 45 67.75 53.58 30.98
C ILE A 45 66.33 53.14 31.38
N HIS A 46 65.77 53.67 32.47
CA HIS A 46 64.40 53.36 32.91
C HIS A 46 63.36 53.72 31.84
N LYS A 47 63.45 54.92 31.25
CA LYS A 47 62.56 55.36 30.15
C LYS A 47 62.70 54.49 28.91
N SER A 48 63.93 54.14 28.52
CA SER A 48 64.19 53.25 27.38
C SER A 48 63.54 51.89 27.57
N ILE A 49 63.57 51.39 28.80
CA ILE A 49 63.11 50.06 29.17
C ILE A 49 61.59 49.99 29.24
N GLN A 50 60.97 51.00 29.83
CA GLN A 50 59.52 51.12 29.86
C GLN A 50 58.97 51.25 28.43
N LYS A 51 59.67 52.02 27.58
CA LYS A 51 59.34 52.13 26.16
C LYS A 51 59.49 50.81 25.39
N ILE A 52 60.53 50.02 25.69
CA ILE A 52 60.69 48.68 25.09
C ILE A 52 59.59 47.75 25.57
N HIS A 53 59.27 47.73 26.87
CA HIS A 53 58.20 46.91 27.42
C HIS A 53 56.84 47.24 26.80
N ASP A 54 56.47 48.53 26.75
CA ASP A 54 55.21 48.98 26.15
C ASP A 54 55.15 48.62 24.65
N LYS A 55 56.27 48.76 23.93
CA LYS A 55 56.37 48.37 22.53
C LYS A 55 56.18 46.87 22.34
N THR A 56 56.90 46.04 23.09
CA THR A 56 56.76 44.58 23.05
C THR A 56 55.34 44.15 23.42
N LEU A 57 54.73 44.74 24.43
CA LEU A 57 53.35 44.45 24.83
C LEU A 57 52.35 44.78 23.70
N SER A 58 52.55 45.92 23.02
CA SER A 58 51.71 46.33 21.89
C SER A 58 51.86 45.41 20.67
N GLU A 59 53.09 44.99 20.36
CA GLU A 59 53.38 44.05 19.27
C GLU A 59 52.80 42.66 19.55
N TYR A 60 52.90 42.20 20.80
CA TYR A 60 52.26 40.96 21.25
C TYR A 60 50.74 41.03 21.12
N ARG A 61 50.09 42.09 21.64
CA ARG A 61 48.63 42.27 21.53
C ARG A 61 48.17 42.26 20.08
N ARG A 62 48.88 42.96 19.19
CA ARG A 62 48.57 43.01 17.76
C ARG A 62 48.69 41.64 17.09
N SER A 63 49.74 40.88 17.39
CA SER A 63 49.91 39.52 16.86
C SER A 63 48.77 38.57 17.30
N TYR A 64 48.29 38.73 18.55
CA TYR A 64 47.15 37.97 19.06
C TYR A 64 45.84 38.33 18.36
N GLU A 65 45.54 39.62 18.18
CA GLU A 65 44.35 40.05 17.44
C GLU A 65 44.33 39.50 16.02
N GLU A 66 45.48 39.49 15.34
CA GLU A 66 45.62 38.92 13.99
C GLU A 66 45.34 37.41 13.97
N ARG A 67 45.94 36.64 14.89
CA ARG A 67 45.68 35.18 15.01
C ARG A 67 44.21 34.88 15.32
N HIS A 68 43.63 35.64 16.23
CA HIS A 68 42.25 35.44 16.66
C HIS A 68 41.26 35.80 15.55
N LYS A 69 41.55 36.84 14.76
CA LYS A 69 40.79 37.22 13.57
C LYS A 69 40.81 36.11 12.52
N ILE A 70 41.96 35.47 12.29
CA ILE A 70 42.09 34.32 11.37
C ILE A 70 41.27 33.13 11.87
N LEU A 71 41.39 32.78 13.15
CA LEU A 71 40.62 31.67 13.74
C LEU A 71 39.11 31.92 13.68
N LYS A 72 38.67 33.13 13.99
CA LYS A 72 37.27 33.55 13.90
C LYS A 72 36.75 33.50 12.47
N ALA A 73 37.58 33.88 11.49
CA ALA A 73 37.25 33.78 10.06
C ALA A 73 37.13 32.32 9.58
N ALA A 74 37.87 31.38 10.18
CA ALA A 74 37.80 29.95 9.84
C ALA A 74 36.59 29.21 10.46
N GLN A 75 36.01 29.73 11.53
CA GLN A 75 34.85 29.15 12.23
C GLN A 75 33.65 28.78 11.32
N PRO A 76 33.18 29.64 10.39
CA PRO A 76 32.07 29.28 9.50
C PRO A 76 32.41 28.12 8.56
N ALA A 77 33.64 28.03 8.07
CA ALA A 77 34.07 26.93 7.20
C ALA A 77 34.09 25.58 7.95
N TRP A 78 34.51 25.58 9.22
CA TRP A 78 34.43 24.38 10.06
C TRP A 78 32.99 23.95 10.32
N ARG A 79 32.07 24.91 10.54
CA ARG A 79 30.63 24.61 10.67
C ARG A 79 30.02 24.05 9.39
N SER A 80 30.46 24.50 8.21
CA SER A 80 29.96 23.93 6.95
C SER A 80 30.46 22.50 6.72
N VAL A 81 31.71 22.21 7.08
CA VAL A 81 32.26 20.84 7.02
C VAL A 81 31.50 19.91 7.97
N ASP A 82 31.23 20.35 9.20
CA ASP A 82 30.47 19.57 10.19
C ASP A 82 29.04 19.25 9.71
N LYS A 83 28.36 20.24 9.12
CA LYS A 83 27.04 20.04 8.50
C LYS A 83 27.10 19.06 7.33
N LEU A 84 28.11 19.19 6.45
CA LEU A 84 28.24 18.33 5.28
C LEU A 84 28.56 16.88 5.66
N ALA A 85 29.39 16.67 6.69
CA ALA A 85 29.65 15.35 7.25
C ALA A 85 28.37 14.73 7.84
N SER A 86 27.60 15.51 8.60
CA SER A 86 26.32 15.07 9.19
C SER A 86 25.27 14.72 8.13
N GLU A 87 25.20 15.50 7.03
CA GLU A 87 24.31 15.19 5.91
C GLU A 87 24.74 13.92 5.16
N MET A 88 26.05 13.73 4.98
CA MET A 88 26.61 12.53 4.35
C MET A 88 26.30 11.28 5.18
N GLU A 89 26.42 11.35 6.51
CA GLU A 89 26.05 10.26 7.40
C GLU A 89 24.57 9.87 7.24
N LYS A 90 23.66 10.85 7.26
CA LYS A 90 22.22 10.61 7.03
C LYS A 90 21.94 9.98 5.67
N LYS A 91 22.59 10.47 4.61
CA LYS A 91 22.45 9.91 3.26
C LYS A 91 22.98 8.47 3.20
N MET A 92 24.08 8.18 3.88
CA MET A 92 24.66 6.84 3.92
C MET A 92 23.79 5.85 4.70
N LEU A 93 23.21 6.26 5.82
CA LEU A 93 22.22 5.46 6.56
C LEU A 93 20.97 5.19 5.71
N THR A 94 20.50 6.20 4.96
CA THR A 94 19.36 6.04 4.05
C THR A 94 19.70 5.10 2.89
N LEU A 95 20.89 5.23 2.31
CA LEU A 95 21.39 4.34 1.25
C LEU A 95 21.48 2.89 1.75
N GLN A 96 21.98 2.68 2.97
CA GLN A 96 22.05 1.35 3.59
C GLN A 96 20.65 0.75 3.82
N GLY A 97 19.69 1.56 4.28
CA GLY A 97 18.29 1.16 4.42
C GLY A 97 17.67 0.76 3.08
N ASN A 98 17.88 1.57 2.04
CA ASN A 98 17.38 1.31 0.68
C ASN A 98 18.02 0.05 0.08
N ALA A 99 19.34 -0.13 0.26
CA ALA A 99 20.04 -1.33 -0.20
C ALA A 99 19.47 -2.59 0.45
N LYS A 100 19.17 -2.56 1.76
CA LYS A 100 18.54 -3.69 2.47
C LYS A 100 17.13 -4.00 1.95
N GLN A 101 16.34 -2.98 1.62
CA GLN A 101 15.02 -3.19 1.01
C GLN A 101 15.15 -3.81 -0.40
N ILE A 102 16.06 -3.27 -1.22
CA ILE A 102 16.35 -3.78 -2.56
C ILE A 102 16.78 -5.25 -2.51
N ASP A 103 17.67 -5.60 -1.57
CA ASP A 103 18.13 -6.98 -1.36
C ASP A 103 16.98 -7.94 -1.00
N GLY A 104 16.03 -7.47 -0.17
CA GLY A 104 14.79 -8.20 0.12
C GLY A 104 13.91 -8.41 -1.12
N HIS A 105 13.79 -7.41 -1.99
CA HIS A 105 13.06 -7.52 -3.26
C HIS A 105 13.76 -8.46 -4.25
N ILE A 106 15.09 -8.42 -4.34
CA ILE A 106 15.89 -9.33 -5.17
C ILE A 106 15.75 -10.77 -4.67
N THR A 107 15.84 -11.01 -3.37
CA THR A 107 15.64 -12.34 -2.79
C THR A 107 14.24 -12.89 -3.12
N LYS A 108 13.21 -12.05 -3.00
CA LYS A 108 11.83 -12.42 -3.39
C LYS A 108 11.72 -12.70 -4.89
N TYR A 109 12.39 -11.91 -5.73
CA TYR A 109 12.43 -12.10 -7.17
C TYR A 109 13.17 -13.38 -7.59
N GLU A 110 14.31 -13.67 -6.98
CA GLU A 110 15.05 -14.90 -7.21
C GLU A 110 14.21 -16.13 -6.82
N GLY A 111 13.48 -16.07 -5.70
CA GLY A 111 12.51 -17.11 -5.31
C GLY A 111 11.37 -17.30 -6.31
N MET A 112 10.89 -16.22 -6.95
CA MET A 112 9.93 -16.32 -8.05
C MET A 112 10.55 -16.93 -9.32
N ARG A 113 11.80 -16.59 -9.62
CA ARG A 113 12.53 -17.09 -10.81
C ARG A 113 12.89 -18.57 -10.69
N THR A 114 13.24 -19.05 -9.50
CA THR A 114 13.58 -20.46 -9.25
C THR A 114 12.37 -21.38 -9.16
N ARG A 115 11.13 -20.85 -9.22
CA ARG A 115 9.88 -21.61 -9.05
C ARG A 115 9.91 -22.49 -7.78
N ASP A 116 10.45 -21.96 -6.69
CA ASP A 116 10.45 -22.70 -5.44
C ASP A 116 9.00 -22.83 -4.91
N SER A 117 8.60 -24.06 -4.62
CA SER A 117 7.24 -24.45 -4.20
C SER A 117 6.74 -23.65 -3.00
N LYS A 118 7.65 -23.19 -2.12
CA LYS A 118 7.34 -22.36 -0.96
C LYS A 118 6.90 -20.95 -1.34
N THR A 119 7.50 -20.35 -2.37
CA THR A 119 7.15 -19.00 -2.85
C THR A 119 5.90 -19.02 -3.71
N GLU A 120 5.68 -20.08 -4.49
CA GLU A 120 4.45 -20.28 -5.27
C GLU A 120 3.24 -20.42 -4.34
N HIS A 121 3.33 -21.25 -3.28
CA HIS A 121 2.27 -21.35 -2.27
C HIS A 121 2.06 -20.04 -1.49
N ALA A 122 3.12 -19.35 -1.07
CA ALA A 122 2.98 -18.08 -0.35
C ALA A 122 2.29 -16.99 -1.22
N LEU A 123 2.62 -16.92 -2.51
CA LEU A 123 2.00 -15.97 -3.44
C LEU A 123 0.54 -16.34 -3.75
N THR A 124 0.23 -17.62 -3.95
CA THR A 124 -1.17 -18.04 -4.19
C THR A 124 -2.02 -17.87 -2.93
N THR A 125 -1.52 -18.25 -1.75
CA THR A 125 -2.26 -18.08 -0.49
C THR A 125 -2.47 -16.60 -0.19
N SER A 126 -1.49 -15.74 -0.47
CA SER A 126 -1.64 -14.30 -0.33
C SER A 126 -2.70 -13.73 -1.28
N ALA A 127 -2.75 -14.19 -2.54
CA ALA A 127 -3.75 -13.72 -3.50
C ALA A 127 -5.17 -14.20 -3.16
N PHE A 128 -5.33 -15.45 -2.69
CA PHE A 128 -6.62 -15.97 -2.25
C PHE A 128 -7.15 -15.22 -1.01
N VAL A 129 -6.30 -15.02 0.00
CA VAL A 129 -6.69 -14.26 1.20
C VAL A 129 -7.04 -12.82 0.83
N GLN A 130 -6.25 -12.17 -0.01
CA GLN A 130 -6.51 -10.82 -0.49
C GLN A 130 -7.84 -10.74 -1.26
N PHE A 131 -8.14 -11.72 -2.12
CA PHE A 131 -9.42 -11.82 -2.84
C PHE A 131 -10.62 -11.94 -1.88
N PHE A 132 -10.49 -12.75 -0.83
CA PHE A 132 -11.56 -12.89 0.16
C PHE A 132 -11.77 -11.61 0.97
N ILE A 133 -10.69 -10.97 1.43
CA ILE A 133 -10.77 -9.72 2.19
C ILE A 133 -11.36 -8.61 1.31
N SER A 134 -10.81 -8.41 0.10
CA SER A 134 -11.31 -7.38 -0.81
C SER A 134 -12.74 -7.66 -1.28
N GLY A 135 -13.08 -8.94 -1.49
CA GLY A 135 -14.44 -9.38 -1.82
C GLY A 135 -15.44 -9.11 -0.71
N LEU A 136 -15.07 -9.32 0.56
CA LEU A 136 -15.92 -8.98 1.71
C LEU A 136 -16.17 -7.47 1.78
N VAL A 137 -15.11 -6.66 1.60
CA VAL A 137 -15.26 -5.20 1.54
C VAL A 137 -16.12 -4.80 0.33
N MET A 138 -15.99 -5.48 -0.81
CA MET A 138 -16.82 -5.26 -1.99
C MET A 138 -18.31 -5.52 -1.73
N VAL A 139 -18.65 -6.54 -0.93
CA VAL A 139 -20.04 -6.80 -0.53
C VAL A 139 -20.60 -5.65 0.31
N ILE A 140 -19.81 -5.11 1.24
CA ILE A 140 -20.21 -3.94 2.05
C ILE A 140 -20.42 -2.73 1.14
N ALA A 141 -19.51 -2.50 0.19
CA ALA A 141 -19.62 -1.45 -0.83
C ALA A 141 -20.90 -1.59 -1.68
N MET A 142 -21.21 -2.81 -2.14
CA MET A 142 -22.46 -3.09 -2.86
C MET A 142 -23.70 -2.80 -2.00
N GLY A 143 -23.64 -3.06 -0.68
CA GLY A 143 -24.67 -2.66 0.27
C GLY A 143 -24.86 -1.13 0.33
N GLY A 144 -23.77 -0.37 0.37
CA GLY A 144 -23.81 1.10 0.28
C GLY A 144 -24.44 1.59 -1.04
N ALA A 145 -24.07 0.97 -2.16
CA ALA A 145 -24.63 1.30 -3.48
C ALA A 145 -26.12 0.97 -3.56
N PHE A 146 -26.54 -0.12 -2.93
CA PHE A 146 -27.95 -0.50 -2.84
C PHE A 146 -28.76 0.52 -2.01
N ILE A 147 -28.20 1.01 -0.91
CA ILE A 147 -28.84 2.08 -0.11
C ILE A 147 -28.97 3.35 -0.94
N ASN A 148 -27.90 3.78 -1.60
CA ASN A 148 -27.91 4.95 -2.49
C ASN A 148 -28.96 4.80 -3.61
N TYR A 149 -29.00 3.65 -4.29
CA TYR A 149 -30.03 3.33 -5.28
C TYR A 149 -31.46 3.44 -4.73
N LYS A 150 -31.73 2.94 -3.53
CA LYS A 150 -33.05 3.04 -2.90
C LYS A 150 -33.43 4.46 -2.50
N LEU A 151 -32.46 5.31 -2.18
CA LEU A 151 -32.71 6.73 -1.90
C LEU A 151 -33.09 7.49 -3.18
N ILE A 152 -32.48 7.15 -4.32
CA ILE A 152 -32.67 7.86 -5.59
C ILE A 152 -33.85 7.34 -6.42
N ALA A 153 -34.09 6.02 -6.44
CA ALA A 153 -35.01 5.42 -7.38
C ALA A 153 -36.47 5.90 -7.22
N LEU A 154 -36.93 6.12 -5.98
CA LEU A 154 -38.30 6.57 -5.72
C LEU A 154 -38.59 7.98 -6.28
N PRO A 155 -37.84 9.04 -5.90
CA PRO A 155 -38.05 10.37 -6.44
C PRO A 155 -37.85 10.43 -7.97
N MET A 156 -36.91 9.65 -8.52
CA MET A 156 -36.72 9.56 -9.98
C MET A 156 -37.91 8.93 -10.70
N SER A 157 -38.63 8.00 -10.06
CA SER A 157 -39.84 7.42 -10.64
C SER A 157 -40.97 8.44 -10.82
N GLU A 158 -41.07 9.43 -9.94
CA GLU A 158 -42.07 10.48 -10.09
C GLU A 158 -41.63 11.54 -11.12
N MET A 159 -40.34 11.88 -11.18
CA MET A 159 -39.83 12.90 -12.11
C MET A 159 -39.68 12.42 -13.56
N VAL A 160 -39.27 11.17 -13.76
CA VAL A 160 -38.95 10.62 -15.10
C VAL A 160 -40.11 9.78 -15.65
N GLY A 161 -41.14 9.55 -14.84
CA GLY A 161 -42.34 8.78 -15.22
C GLY A 161 -42.25 7.32 -14.79
N ALA A 162 -43.01 6.96 -13.76
CA ALA A 162 -43.02 5.62 -13.18
C ALA A 162 -43.72 4.57 -14.06
N SER A 163 -44.53 5.03 -15.02
CA SER A 163 -45.35 4.20 -15.91
C SER A 163 -44.64 3.82 -17.21
N ASP A 164 -43.53 4.47 -17.56
CA ASP A 164 -42.78 4.14 -18.77
C ASP A 164 -41.78 3.01 -18.46
N TYR A 165 -42.07 1.84 -19.02
CA TYR A 165 -41.19 0.68 -19.03
C TYR A 165 -40.39 0.69 -20.33
N ILE A 166 -39.06 0.68 -20.23
CA ILE A 166 -38.17 0.59 -21.41
C ILE A 166 -38.17 -0.85 -21.96
N THR A 167 -38.39 -1.83 -21.08
CA THR A 167 -38.48 -3.26 -21.39
C THR A 167 -39.49 -3.88 -20.42
N ASP A 168 -40.11 -5.00 -20.75
CA ASP A 168 -41.18 -5.68 -19.98
C ASP A 168 -40.96 -5.80 -18.46
N SER A 169 -39.71 -5.74 -18.00
CA SER A 169 -39.35 -5.82 -16.58
C SER A 169 -38.57 -4.62 -16.00
N LEU A 170 -38.17 -3.63 -16.81
CA LEU A 170 -37.30 -2.52 -16.37
C LEU A 170 -38.00 -1.17 -16.46
N LYS A 171 -38.18 -0.53 -15.30
CA LYS A 171 -38.71 0.84 -15.20
C LYS A 171 -37.65 1.85 -15.63
N THR A 172 -38.07 2.91 -16.32
CA THR A 172 -37.19 4.02 -16.71
C THR A 172 -36.49 4.65 -15.49
N SER A 173 -37.18 4.72 -14.36
CA SER A 173 -36.65 5.23 -13.09
C SER A 173 -35.45 4.44 -12.55
N ASP A 174 -35.49 3.11 -12.70
CA ASP A 174 -34.45 2.22 -12.19
C ASP A 174 -33.18 2.36 -13.03
N VAL A 175 -33.34 2.49 -14.35
CA VAL A 175 -32.24 2.76 -15.27
C VAL A 175 -31.63 4.13 -14.98
N ALA A 176 -32.45 5.16 -14.78
CA ALA A 176 -31.96 6.51 -14.50
C ALA A 176 -31.17 6.59 -13.18
N ALA A 177 -31.65 5.95 -12.12
CA ALA A 177 -30.91 5.87 -10.85
C ALA A 177 -29.58 5.11 -11.01
N LEU A 178 -29.58 4.01 -11.77
CA LEU A 178 -28.37 3.24 -12.04
C LEU A 178 -27.34 4.05 -12.86
N VAL A 179 -27.78 4.86 -13.83
CA VAL A 179 -26.90 5.73 -14.61
C VAL A 179 -26.21 6.77 -13.72
N ILE A 180 -26.93 7.38 -12.77
CA ILE A 180 -26.33 8.32 -11.80
C ILE A 180 -25.24 7.63 -10.99
N ILE A 181 -25.56 6.48 -10.39
CA ILE A 181 -24.61 5.71 -9.56
C ILE A 181 -23.39 5.26 -10.38
N LEU A 182 -23.59 4.79 -11.62
CA LEU A 182 -22.48 4.40 -12.48
C LEU A 182 -21.59 5.58 -12.85
N MET A 183 -22.19 6.74 -13.14
CA MET A 183 -21.44 7.95 -13.44
C MET A 183 -20.66 8.41 -12.22
N GLU A 184 -21.26 8.33 -11.04
CA GLU A 184 -20.65 8.69 -9.76
C GLU A 184 -19.48 7.76 -9.40
N ALA A 185 -19.68 6.44 -9.48
CA ALA A 185 -18.62 5.44 -9.30
C ALA A 185 -17.47 5.64 -10.29
N SER A 186 -17.77 6.00 -11.55
CA SER A 186 -16.75 6.30 -12.56
C SER A 186 -15.95 7.55 -12.19
N MET A 187 -16.60 8.61 -11.73
CA MET A 187 -15.94 9.85 -11.31
C MET A 187 -15.10 9.66 -10.04
N GLY A 188 -15.60 8.86 -9.09
CA GLY A 188 -14.85 8.46 -7.90
C GLY A 188 -13.59 7.67 -8.24
N LEU A 189 -13.68 6.76 -9.20
CA LEU A 189 -12.53 6.01 -9.69
C LEU A 189 -11.51 6.92 -10.38
N PHE A 190 -11.95 7.88 -11.21
CA PHE A 190 -11.06 8.90 -11.80
C PHE A 190 -10.38 9.79 -10.75
N LEU A 191 -11.09 10.15 -9.68
CA LEU A 191 -10.54 10.92 -8.57
C LEU A 191 -9.42 10.17 -7.86
N LEU A 192 -9.65 8.90 -7.50
CA LEU A 192 -8.69 8.06 -6.80
C LEU A 192 -7.47 7.68 -7.66
N GLU A 193 -7.69 7.47 -8.96
CA GLU A 193 -6.61 7.25 -9.92
C GLU A 193 -5.72 8.50 -10.07
N SER A 194 -6.33 9.70 -10.11
CA SER A 194 -5.58 10.96 -10.17
C SER A 194 -4.74 11.20 -8.92
N LEU A 195 -5.25 10.78 -7.76
CA LEU A 195 -4.54 10.81 -6.48
C LEU A 195 -3.45 9.74 -6.35
N ARG A 196 -3.34 8.81 -7.31
CA ARG A 196 -2.46 7.62 -7.26
C ARG A 196 -2.69 6.73 -6.04
N ILE A 197 -3.92 6.74 -5.51
CA ILE A 197 -4.34 5.77 -4.49
C ILE A 197 -4.63 4.44 -5.17
N THR A 198 -5.32 4.48 -6.32
CA THR A 198 -5.54 3.32 -7.19
C THR A 198 -4.68 3.38 -8.44
N GLN A 199 -4.40 2.21 -9.03
CA GLN A 199 -3.63 2.03 -10.28
C GLN A 199 -4.37 1.14 -11.28
N LEU A 200 -5.68 1.36 -11.45
CA LEU A 200 -6.49 0.62 -12.42
C LEU A 200 -6.20 1.05 -13.87
N PHE A 201 -5.77 2.29 -14.10
CA PHE A 201 -5.53 2.85 -15.41
C PHE A 201 -4.10 3.44 -15.54
N PRO A 202 -3.12 2.62 -15.97
CA PRO A 202 -1.72 3.04 -16.08
C PRO A 202 -1.49 4.33 -16.91
N ARG A 203 -2.38 4.63 -17.86
CA ARG A 203 -2.32 5.86 -18.66
C ARG A 203 -2.47 7.11 -17.81
N ILE A 204 -3.35 7.12 -16.81
CA ILE A 204 -3.61 8.27 -15.94
C ILE A 204 -2.41 8.52 -15.02
N ALA A 205 -1.77 7.45 -14.55
CA ALA A 205 -0.55 7.55 -13.75
C ALA A 205 0.62 8.22 -14.50
N SER A 206 0.70 8.02 -15.83
CA SER A 206 1.73 8.59 -16.70
C SER A 206 1.43 9.99 -17.24
N MET A 207 0.27 10.57 -16.92
CA MET A 207 -0.09 11.93 -17.36
C MET A 207 0.77 13.00 -16.68
N ASP A 208 0.95 14.13 -17.37
CA ASP A 208 1.57 15.33 -16.80
C ASP A 208 0.77 15.86 -15.59
N ASP A 209 1.48 16.41 -14.61
CA ASP A 209 0.96 16.73 -13.28
C ASP A 209 -0.18 17.77 -13.34
N ARG A 210 -0.08 18.72 -14.28
CA ARG A 210 -1.10 19.73 -14.54
C ARG A 210 -2.42 19.11 -15.02
N MET A 211 -2.34 18.09 -15.87
CA MET A 211 -3.54 17.44 -16.42
C MET A 211 -4.20 16.58 -15.36
N ARG A 212 -3.40 15.88 -14.55
CA ARG A 212 -3.85 15.10 -13.40
C ARG A 212 -4.57 15.95 -12.35
N HIS A 213 -4.02 17.12 -12.01
CA HIS A 213 -4.67 18.04 -11.08
C HIS A 213 -5.99 18.60 -11.63
N ARG A 214 -6.05 18.91 -12.95
CA ARG A 214 -7.31 19.31 -13.59
C ARG A 214 -8.36 18.20 -13.59
N LEU A 215 -7.96 16.95 -13.84
CA LEU A 215 -8.86 15.80 -13.81
C LEU A 215 -9.36 15.52 -12.39
N MET A 216 -8.49 15.61 -11.39
CA MET A 216 -8.85 15.54 -9.97
C MET A 216 -9.90 16.61 -9.63
N LEU A 217 -9.63 17.88 -9.93
CA LEU A 217 -10.59 18.97 -9.66
C LEU A 217 -11.90 18.78 -10.42
N ALA A 218 -11.85 18.39 -11.69
CA ALA A 218 -13.05 18.16 -12.49
C ALA A 218 -13.92 17.04 -11.89
N SER A 219 -13.32 15.90 -11.54
CA SER A 219 -14.02 14.77 -10.90
C SER A 219 -14.61 15.15 -9.54
N LEU A 220 -13.87 15.91 -8.72
CA LEU A 220 -14.34 16.39 -7.41
C LEU A 220 -15.54 17.34 -7.55
N ILE A 221 -15.46 18.33 -8.45
CA ILE A 221 -16.56 19.27 -8.71
C ILE A 221 -17.79 18.50 -9.18
N PHE A 222 -17.60 17.54 -10.07
CA PHE A 222 -18.68 16.73 -10.61
C PHE A 222 -19.36 15.87 -9.53
N LEU A 223 -18.58 15.25 -8.63
CA LEU A 223 -19.10 14.52 -7.47
C LEU A 223 -19.88 15.42 -6.51
N ILE A 224 -19.41 16.65 -6.26
CA ILE A 224 -20.12 17.62 -5.44
C ILE A 224 -21.47 18.01 -6.06
N ILE A 225 -21.51 18.20 -7.38
CA ILE A 225 -22.76 18.50 -8.09
C ILE A 225 -23.73 17.32 -7.98
N LEU A 226 -23.27 16.09 -8.23
CA LEU A 226 -24.10 14.89 -8.07
C LEU A 226 -24.59 14.71 -6.63
N ALA A 227 -23.72 14.90 -5.64
CA ALA A 227 -24.10 14.85 -4.23
C ALA A 227 -25.15 15.91 -3.86
N GLY A 228 -25.07 17.10 -4.45
CA GLY A 228 -26.11 18.12 -4.31
C GLY A 228 -27.45 17.69 -4.89
N ILE A 229 -27.44 17.09 -6.09
CA ILE A 229 -28.64 16.55 -6.75
C ILE A 229 -29.23 15.41 -5.90
N GLU A 230 -28.41 14.48 -5.41
CA GLU A 230 -28.88 13.36 -4.59
C GLU A 230 -29.41 13.79 -3.23
N SER A 231 -28.78 14.79 -2.59
CA SER A 231 -29.30 15.40 -1.37
C SER A 231 -30.69 16.02 -1.59
N SER A 232 -30.90 16.68 -2.75
CA SER A 232 -32.21 17.22 -3.13
C SER A 232 -33.22 16.11 -3.46
N LEU A 233 -32.80 15.02 -4.10
CA LEU A 233 -33.68 13.88 -4.39
C LEU A 233 -34.08 13.16 -3.09
N ALA A 234 -33.16 13.02 -2.13
CA ALA A 234 -33.45 12.47 -0.81
C ALA A 234 -34.49 13.31 -0.05
N LEU A 235 -34.42 14.65 -0.13
CA LEU A 235 -35.49 15.52 0.36
C LEU A 235 -36.82 15.21 -0.31
N MET A 236 -36.82 15.15 -1.64
CA MET A 236 -38.04 14.94 -2.40
C MET A 236 -38.68 13.58 -2.07
N ARG A 237 -37.86 12.55 -1.81
CA ARG A 237 -38.31 11.23 -1.34
C ARG A 237 -39.16 11.35 -0.07
N ASP A 238 -38.68 12.06 0.95
CA ASP A 238 -39.40 12.17 2.22
C ASP A 238 -40.68 13.02 2.11
N MET A 239 -40.66 14.07 1.28
CA MET A 239 -41.88 14.85 0.98
C MET A 239 -42.92 13.97 0.28
N LEU A 240 -42.53 13.22 -0.75
CA LEU A 240 -43.42 12.32 -1.49
C LEU A 240 -44.00 11.20 -0.60
N ILE A 241 -43.23 10.66 0.34
CA ILE A 241 -43.72 9.63 1.28
C ILE A 241 -44.75 10.24 2.23
N THR A 242 -44.50 11.46 2.72
CA THR A 242 -45.41 12.18 3.61
C THR A 242 -46.73 12.49 2.91
N ASP A 243 -46.67 12.97 1.67
CA ASP A 243 -47.85 13.29 0.86
C ASP A 243 -48.68 12.04 0.53
N LYS A 244 -48.03 10.90 0.22
CA LYS A 244 -48.76 9.64 0.01
C LYS A 244 -49.43 9.14 1.30
N ALA A 245 -48.79 9.33 2.45
CA ALA A 245 -49.34 8.94 3.73
C ALA A 245 -50.53 9.82 4.17
N SER A 246 -50.50 11.13 3.89
CA SER A 246 -51.64 12.01 4.15
C SER A 246 -52.82 11.66 3.25
N LEU A 247 -52.59 11.44 1.95
CA LEU A 247 -53.64 11.01 1.02
C LEU A 247 -54.30 9.70 1.44
N MET A 248 -53.52 8.68 1.83
CA MET A 248 -54.08 7.41 2.31
C MET A 248 -54.92 7.57 3.59
N ARG A 249 -54.55 8.50 4.48
CA ARG A 249 -55.33 8.80 5.69
C ARG A 249 -56.63 9.54 5.39
N ASP A 250 -56.60 10.50 4.46
CA ASP A 250 -57.79 11.21 3.99
C ASP A 250 -58.77 10.24 3.31
N LEU A 251 -58.24 9.32 2.49
CA LEU A 251 -59.01 8.22 1.88
C LEU A 251 -59.56 7.23 2.91
N ALA A 252 -58.90 7.05 4.05
CA ALA A 252 -59.35 6.19 5.15
C ALA A 252 -60.26 6.90 6.17
N SER A 253 -60.58 8.19 5.96
CA SER A 253 -61.39 9.05 6.84
C SER A 253 -61.00 9.05 8.33
N VAL A 254 -59.71 8.80 8.62
CA VAL A 254 -59.16 8.83 9.97
C VAL A 254 -58.73 10.26 10.32
N ALA A 255 -59.13 10.75 11.50
CA ALA A 255 -58.81 12.11 11.96
C ALA A 255 -57.28 12.36 12.03
N PRO A 256 -56.81 13.57 11.69
CA PRO A 256 -55.39 13.87 11.65
C PRO A 256 -54.79 13.91 13.07
N VAL A 257 -53.80 13.06 13.32
CA VAL A 257 -52.88 13.23 14.45
C VAL A 257 -51.76 14.16 14.00
N VAL A 258 -51.79 15.39 14.48
CA VAL A 258 -50.76 16.39 14.23
C VAL A 258 -49.55 16.06 15.11
N GLU A 259 -48.65 15.20 14.63
CA GLU A 259 -47.32 15.04 15.22
C GLU A 259 -46.38 16.11 14.67
N ASP A 260 -46.57 17.35 15.13
CA ASP A 260 -45.67 18.49 14.85
C ASP A 260 -44.45 18.45 15.78
N GLY A 261 -43.77 17.30 15.81
CA GLY A 261 -42.62 17.05 16.67
C GLY A 261 -41.31 17.34 15.94
N TRP A 262 -40.38 18.05 16.61
CA TRP A 262 -38.96 18.14 16.20
C TRP A 262 -38.37 16.79 15.75
N PHE A 263 -38.84 15.70 16.35
CA PHE A 263 -38.44 14.33 16.04
C PHE A 263 -38.78 13.86 14.61
N THR A 264 -39.77 14.42 13.92
CA THR A 264 -40.08 14.08 12.51
C THR A 264 -39.10 14.68 11.51
N ARG A 265 -38.39 15.75 11.90
CA ARG A 265 -37.36 16.39 11.06
C ARG A 265 -35.99 15.72 11.16
N ILE A 266 -35.77 14.88 12.18
CA ILE A 266 -34.51 14.16 12.39
C ILE A 266 -34.27 13.13 11.27
N PRO A 267 -35.24 12.25 10.90
CA PRO A 267 -35.08 11.35 9.76
C PRO A 267 -34.83 12.09 8.44
N MET A 268 -35.53 13.20 8.21
CA MET A 268 -35.39 14.01 7.00
C MET A 268 -33.98 14.59 6.85
N ALA A 269 -33.46 15.23 7.91
CA ALA A 269 -32.09 15.71 7.91
C ALA A 269 -31.07 14.57 7.77
N GLY A 270 -31.33 13.42 8.40
CA GLY A 270 -30.50 12.22 8.27
C GLY A 270 -30.43 11.70 6.83
N GLN A 271 -31.56 11.63 6.13
CA GLN A 271 -31.60 11.19 4.74
C GLN A 271 -30.94 12.18 3.79
N MET A 272 -31.09 13.48 4.00
CA MET A 272 -30.38 14.51 3.23
C MET A 272 -28.86 14.39 3.35
N ILE A 273 -28.37 14.24 4.59
CA ILE A 273 -26.95 14.09 4.87
C ILE A 273 -26.45 12.78 4.25
N MET A 274 -27.21 11.69 4.37
CA MET A 274 -26.87 10.43 3.70
C MET A 274 -26.82 10.59 2.18
N GLY A 275 -27.81 11.23 1.54
CA GLY A 275 -27.81 11.50 0.10
C GLY A 275 -26.63 12.37 -0.37
N PHE A 276 -26.13 13.26 0.49
CA PHE A 276 -24.92 14.03 0.18
C PHE A 276 -23.62 13.26 0.41
N VAL A 277 -23.55 12.44 1.46
CA VAL A 277 -22.31 11.73 1.88
C VAL A 277 -22.09 10.44 1.11
N LEU A 278 -23.17 9.73 0.76
CA LEU A 278 -23.08 8.42 0.09
C LEU A 278 -22.31 8.48 -1.23
N PRO A 279 -22.43 9.52 -2.07
CA PRO A 279 -21.60 9.62 -3.26
C PRO A 279 -20.08 9.60 -3.00
N PHE A 280 -19.65 10.32 -1.97
CA PHE A 280 -18.23 10.29 -1.59
C PHE A 280 -17.84 8.92 -1.03
N ALA A 281 -18.74 8.25 -0.32
CA ALA A 281 -18.51 6.90 0.17
C ALA A 281 -18.40 5.88 -0.98
N LEU A 282 -19.23 6.02 -2.01
CA LEU A 282 -19.24 5.18 -3.20
C LEU A 282 -18.00 5.40 -4.08
N ALA A 283 -17.45 6.62 -4.11
CA ALA A 283 -16.16 6.86 -4.75
C ALA A 283 -15.04 5.95 -4.19
N PHE A 284 -15.05 5.67 -2.88
CA PHE A 284 -14.05 4.79 -2.25
C PHE A 284 -14.17 3.31 -2.63
N VAL A 285 -15.25 2.90 -3.30
CA VAL A 285 -15.42 1.53 -3.80
C VAL A 285 -14.34 1.14 -4.81
N ALA A 286 -13.69 2.12 -5.46
CA ALA A 286 -12.58 1.83 -6.37
C ALA A 286 -11.39 1.13 -5.67
N ILE A 287 -11.16 1.39 -4.38
CA ILE A 287 -10.05 0.79 -3.60
C ILE A 287 -10.20 -0.74 -3.48
N PRO A 288 -11.31 -1.28 -2.90
CA PRO A 288 -11.50 -2.73 -2.88
C PRO A 288 -11.72 -3.29 -4.28
N LEU A 289 -12.20 -2.51 -5.25
CA LEU A 289 -12.34 -2.94 -6.64
C LEU A 289 -10.98 -3.28 -7.26
N GLU A 290 -9.99 -2.41 -7.10
CA GLU A 290 -8.63 -2.65 -7.58
C GLU A 290 -8.03 -3.93 -6.98
N SER A 291 -8.09 -4.05 -5.65
CA SER A 291 -7.58 -5.24 -4.96
C SER A 291 -8.29 -6.52 -5.41
N THR A 292 -9.61 -6.44 -5.64
CA THR A 292 -10.40 -7.56 -6.16
C THR A 292 -10.02 -7.90 -7.59
N VAL A 293 -9.85 -6.93 -8.48
CA VAL A 293 -9.46 -7.17 -9.88
C VAL A 293 -8.08 -7.82 -9.97
N HIS A 294 -7.09 -7.33 -9.21
CA HIS A 294 -5.74 -7.89 -9.21
C HIS A 294 -5.69 -9.32 -8.67
N SER A 295 -6.35 -9.56 -7.54
CA SER A 295 -6.39 -10.88 -6.93
C SER A 295 -7.25 -11.87 -7.73
N LEU A 296 -8.39 -11.42 -8.26
CA LEU A 296 -9.28 -12.21 -9.14
C LEU A 296 -8.55 -12.69 -10.38
N ARG A 297 -7.75 -11.84 -11.03
CA ARG A 297 -6.93 -12.25 -12.20
C ARG A 297 -6.01 -13.43 -11.85
N THR A 298 -5.41 -13.39 -10.67
CA THR A 298 -4.51 -14.45 -10.19
C THR A 298 -5.28 -15.72 -9.85
N VAL A 299 -6.39 -15.59 -9.10
CA VAL A 299 -7.25 -16.71 -8.69
C VAL A 299 -7.85 -17.43 -9.91
N ILE A 300 -8.37 -16.67 -10.89
CA ILE A 300 -8.88 -17.24 -12.16
C ILE A 300 -7.77 -17.99 -12.89
N GLY A 301 -6.56 -17.44 -12.96
CA GLY A 301 -5.42 -18.09 -13.61
C GLY A 301 -5.09 -19.44 -12.98
N VAL A 302 -5.01 -19.50 -11.64
CA VAL A 302 -4.76 -20.75 -10.90
C VAL A 302 -5.91 -21.74 -11.10
N LEU A 303 -7.16 -21.27 -11.03
CA LEU A 303 -8.35 -22.11 -11.20
C LEU A 303 -8.40 -22.70 -12.62
N LEU A 304 -8.07 -21.92 -13.65
CA LEU A 304 -8.04 -22.38 -15.04
C LEU A 304 -6.96 -23.43 -15.27
N VAL A 305 -5.78 -23.26 -14.68
CA VAL A 305 -4.72 -24.28 -14.75
C VAL A 305 -5.17 -25.56 -14.04
N GLN A 306 -5.83 -25.46 -12.88
CA GLN A 306 -6.33 -26.63 -12.17
C GLN A 306 -7.52 -27.30 -12.85
N SER A 307 -8.40 -26.55 -13.49
CA SER A 307 -9.50 -27.12 -14.27
C SER A 307 -8.96 -27.87 -15.48
N MET A 308 -7.94 -27.34 -16.18
CA MET A 308 -7.27 -28.06 -17.27
C MET A 308 -6.60 -29.35 -16.79
N ARG A 309 -5.90 -29.32 -15.64
CA ARG A 309 -5.27 -30.53 -15.06
C ARG A 309 -6.32 -31.56 -14.62
N GLY A 310 -7.42 -31.11 -14.02
CA GLY A 310 -8.56 -31.95 -13.66
C GLY A 310 -9.21 -32.59 -14.89
N LEU A 311 -9.43 -31.81 -15.94
CA LEU A 311 -9.97 -32.32 -17.20
C LEU A 311 -9.04 -33.37 -17.84
N ALA A 312 -7.73 -33.12 -17.85
CA ALA A 312 -6.75 -34.08 -18.33
C ALA A 312 -6.77 -35.38 -17.52
N PHE A 313 -6.93 -35.29 -16.19
CA PHE A 313 -7.09 -36.45 -15.32
C PHE A 313 -8.37 -37.23 -15.65
N VAL A 314 -9.51 -36.54 -15.83
CA VAL A 314 -10.78 -37.18 -16.20
C VAL A 314 -10.67 -37.89 -17.54
N ILE A 315 -10.09 -37.25 -18.57
CA ILE A 315 -9.90 -37.88 -19.89
C ILE A 315 -9.01 -39.12 -19.78
N ARG A 316 -7.92 -39.06 -19.01
CA ARG A 316 -7.05 -40.23 -18.77
C ARG A 316 -7.77 -41.33 -18.01
N PHE A 317 -8.53 -40.98 -16.98
CA PHE A 317 -9.29 -41.94 -16.18
C PHE A 317 -10.33 -42.66 -17.03
N VAL A 318 -11.10 -41.91 -17.83
CA VAL A 318 -12.07 -42.45 -18.78
C VAL A 318 -11.38 -43.37 -19.80
N GLY A 319 -10.25 -42.94 -20.37
CA GLY A 319 -9.48 -43.77 -21.31
C GLY A 319 -9.00 -45.09 -20.69
N VAL A 320 -8.57 -45.09 -19.42
CA VAL A 320 -8.17 -46.31 -18.70
C VAL A 320 -9.38 -47.20 -18.38
N MET A 321 -10.52 -46.60 -18.01
CA MET A 321 -11.77 -47.33 -17.77
C MET A 321 -12.24 -48.05 -19.04
N PHE A 322 -12.29 -47.35 -20.18
CA PHE A 322 -12.67 -47.97 -21.46
C PHE A 322 -11.75 -49.13 -21.84
N LYS A 323 -10.42 -48.99 -21.65
CA LYS A 323 -9.48 -50.09 -21.90
C LYS A 323 -9.72 -51.31 -20.99
N ARG A 324 -10.07 -51.09 -19.72
CA ARG A 324 -10.41 -52.20 -18.81
C ARG A 324 -11.74 -52.86 -19.18
N ILE A 325 -12.76 -52.07 -19.48
CA ILE A 325 -14.07 -52.59 -19.88
C ILE A 325 -13.95 -53.40 -21.18
N ALA A 326 -13.21 -52.91 -22.18
CA ALA A 326 -12.98 -53.64 -23.42
C ALA A 326 -12.33 -55.01 -23.17
N LYS A 327 -11.28 -55.08 -22.33
CA LYS A 327 -10.65 -56.35 -21.95
C LYS A 327 -11.59 -57.29 -21.21
N VAL A 328 -12.42 -56.76 -20.31
CA VAL A 328 -13.41 -57.58 -19.60
C VAL A 328 -14.45 -58.12 -20.59
N LEU A 329 -14.87 -57.32 -21.56
CA LEU A 329 -15.83 -57.73 -22.57
C LEU A 329 -15.25 -58.79 -23.53
N GLU A 330 -13.99 -58.65 -23.93
CA GLU A 330 -13.25 -59.68 -24.66
C GLU A 330 -13.22 -60.99 -23.85
N LEU A 331 -12.87 -60.92 -22.57
CA LEU A 331 -12.82 -62.11 -21.70
C LEU A 331 -14.20 -62.78 -21.58
N VAL A 332 -15.27 -61.98 -21.42
CA VAL A 332 -16.64 -62.48 -21.32
C VAL A 332 -17.11 -63.08 -22.64
N TYR A 333 -16.71 -62.51 -23.78
CA TYR A 333 -16.99 -63.05 -25.10
C TYR A 333 -16.26 -64.37 -25.38
N ASP A 334 -15.07 -64.56 -24.83
CA ASP A 334 -14.31 -65.80 -24.98
C ASP A 334 -14.90 -66.96 -24.16
N ILE A 335 -15.62 -66.68 -23.06
CA ILE A 335 -16.25 -67.71 -22.21
C ILE A 335 -17.14 -68.71 -22.98
N PRO A 336 -18.12 -68.29 -23.82
CA PRO A 336 -18.97 -69.22 -24.55
C PRO A 336 -18.22 -70.07 -25.61
N ILE A 337 -17.04 -69.64 -26.08
CA ILE A 337 -16.21 -70.42 -27.01
C ILE A 337 -15.34 -71.42 -26.25
N VAL A 338 -14.78 -71.00 -25.10
CA VAL A 338 -13.85 -71.82 -24.31
C VAL A 338 -14.59 -72.91 -23.51
N ILE A 339 -15.79 -72.64 -22.98
CA ILE A 339 -16.56 -73.64 -22.19
C ILE A 339 -16.79 -74.94 -22.99
N PRO A 340 -17.29 -74.92 -24.24
CA PRO A 340 -17.49 -76.13 -25.03
C PRO A 340 -16.18 -76.89 -25.30
N ILE A 341 -15.09 -76.19 -25.62
CA ILE A 341 -13.77 -76.80 -25.88
C ILE A 341 -13.21 -77.45 -24.62
N MET A 342 -13.40 -76.81 -23.46
CA MET A 342 -13.00 -77.39 -22.18
C MET A 342 -13.78 -78.68 -21.89
N ILE A 343 -15.10 -78.67 -22.11
CA ILE A 343 -15.95 -79.87 -21.95
C ILE A 343 -15.52 -80.97 -22.94
N GLU A 344 -15.26 -80.62 -24.20
CA GLU A 344 -14.82 -81.58 -25.23
C GLU A 344 -13.47 -82.21 -24.86
N ASN A 345 -12.51 -81.41 -24.41
CA ASN A 345 -11.20 -81.90 -23.96
C ASN A 345 -11.32 -82.76 -22.69
N TRP A 346 -12.22 -82.41 -21.77
CA TRP A 346 -12.46 -83.20 -20.56
C TRP A 346 -13.10 -84.56 -20.89
N VAL A 347 -14.06 -84.58 -21.82
CA VAL A 347 -14.68 -85.81 -22.33
C VAL A 347 -13.66 -86.66 -23.10
N LYS A 348 -12.80 -86.05 -23.91
CA LYS A 348 -11.69 -86.74 -24.59
C LYS A 348 -10.68 -87.33 -23.60
N ALA A 349 -10.34 -86.61 -22.53
CA ALA A 349 -9.46 -87.13 -21.47
C ALA A 349 -10.10 -88.31 -20.71
N LEU A 350 -11.41 -88.23 -20.42
CA LEU A 350 -12.17 -89.34 -19.83
C LEU A 350 -12.21 -90.55 -20.77
N ARG A 351 -12.40 -90.37 -22.08
CA ARG A 351 -12.34 -91.45 -23.07
C ARG A 351 -10.93 -92.02 -23.25
N GLY A 352 -9.88 -91.19 -23.21
CA GLY A 352 -8.49 -91.63 -23.26
C GLY A 352 -8.13 -92.53 -22.07
N ASN A 353 -8.58 -92.17 -20.87
CA ASN A 353 -8.41 -93.00 -19.66
C ASN A 353 -9.17 -94.33 -19.70
N VAL A 354 -10.26 -94.44 -20.48
CA VAL A 354 -10.98 -95.71 -20.67
C VAL A 354 -10.27 -96.62 -21.67
N SER A 355 -9.62 -96.07 -22.69
CA SER A 355 -8.83 -96.85 -23.66
C SER A 355 -7.56 -97.44 -23.03
N ASP A 356 -6.92 -96.72 -22.10
CA ASP A 356 -5.71 -97.19 -21.39
C ASP A 356 -6.03 -98.31 -20.38
N LYS A 357 -7.20 -98.25 -19.72
CA LYS A 357 -7.73 -99.38 -18.91
C LYS A 357 -8.17 -100.59 -19.75
N GLY A 358 -8.47 -100.40 -21.04
CA GLY A 358 -8.78 -101.48 -21.98
C GLY A 358 -7.55 -102.29 -22.40
N GLN A 359 -6.39 -101.64 -22.54
CA GLN A 359 -5.14 -102.34 -22.88
C GLN A 359 -4.53 -103.10 -21.70
N ILE A 360 -4.69 -102.61 -20.46
CA ILE A 360 -4.21 -103.34 -19.26
C ILE A 360 -5.01 -104.64 -19.03
N LYS A 361 -6.28 -104.73 -19.47
CA LYS A 361 -7.08 -105.96 -19.39
C LYS A 361 -6.87 -106.95 -20.54
N SER A 362 -6.28 -106.53 -21.66
CA SER A 362 -5.97 -107.40 -22.80
C SER A 362 -4.59 -108.07 -22.70
N GLY A 363 -3.78 -107.73 -21.70
CA GLY A 363 -2.44 -108.30 -21.47
C GLY A 363 -2.37 -109.36 -20.36
N SER A 364 -3.49 -109.84 -19.84
CA SER A 364 -3.53 -110.79 -18.72
C SER A 364 -4.66 -111.82 -18.86
N THR A 365 -4.61 -112.61 -19.93
CA THR A 365 -5.20 -113.97 -19.97
C THR A 365 -4.51 -114.75 -21.09
N SER A 366 -3.49 -115.54 -20.70
CA SER A 366 -3.33 -116.91 -21.19
C SER A 366 -4.44 -117.78 -20.63
#